data_AF-A0A4Q3F7S6-F1
#
_entry.id   AF-A0A4Q3F7S6-F1
#
_cell.length_a   1.000
_cell.length_b   1.000
_cell.length_c   1.000
_cell.angle_alpha   90.00
_cell.angle_beta   90.00
_cell.angle_gamma   90.00
#
_symmetry.space_group_name_H-M   'P 1'
#
loop_
_entity.id
_entity.type
_entity.pdbx_description
1 polymer ?
#
loop_
_entity_poly.entity_id
_entity_poly.type
_entity_poly.pdbx_seq_one_letter_code
_entity_poly.pdbx_strand_id
1 'polypeptide(L)'
;MTVSQPKSYKNIYLTILLAAAILLCGQLILYFAPLPKRDVLATGFLADIVITFPAAYYFLIIRQNQLKARRMLLVISASLLVAYLILPPHQKYYVLQIRQASVLLELGFLVYAISKIKTIISVYKQQKTDYQDFSYNFSKSLGAILGNSLPVKMLASEIVMLRFGLGCWKKFSPIPANIKQFSIYKESGYTSFFGVILAIFI
;
A
#
# COMPACT_ATOMS: atom_id res chain seq x y z
N MET A 1 19.90 25.54 -17.97
CA MET A 1 18.86 24.49 -18.10
C MET A 1 19.55 23.15 -18.30
N THR A 2 19.69 22.36 -17.24
CA THR A 2 20.36 21.04 -17.31
C THR A 2 19.34 19.99 -17.74
N VAL A 3 19.46 19.53 -18.98
CA VAL A 3 18.66 18.45 -19.57
C VAL A 3 18.92 17.17 -18.77
N SER A 4 17.93 16.72 -18.00
CA SER A 4 18.00 15.42 -17.31
C SER A 4 17.99 14.31 -18.35
N GLN A 5 19.16 13.69 -18.55
CA GLN A 5 19.36 12.52 -19.40
C GLN A 5 18.29 11.45 -19.08
N PRO A 6 17.64 10.85 -20.10
CA PRO A 6 16.67 9.79 -19.87
C PRO A 6 17.37 8.58 -19.24
N LYS A 7 16.99 8.28 -18.00
CA LYS A 7 17.54 7.17 -17.21
C LYS A 7 17.31 5.87 -17.98
N SER A 8 18.38 5.24 -18.47
CA SER A 8 18.31 4.06 -19.34
C SER A 8 17.51 2.92 -18.72
N TYR A 9 16.28 2.72 -19.22
CA TYR A 9 15.36 1.66 -18.81
C TYR A 9 15.83 0.26 -19.26
N LYS A 10 16.83 0.20 -20.14
CA LYS A 10 17.36 -1.02 -20.76
C LYS A 10 17.92 -2.00 -19.72
N ASN A 11 18.52 -1.48 -18.65
CA ASN A 11 19.07 -2.30 -17.56
C ASN A 11 17.96 -2.94 -16.70
N ILE A 12 16.79 -2.30 -16.59
CA ILE A 12 15.68 -2.83 -15.79
C ILE A 12 15.11 -4.09 -16.48
N TYR A 13 14.85 -4.03 -17.78
CA TYR A 13 14.40 -5.20 -18.53
C TYR A 13 15.41 -6.35 -18.48
N LEU A 14 16.71 -6.03 -18.56
CA LEU A 14 17.76 -7.04 -18.47
C LEU A 14 17.81 -7.68 -17.07
N THR A 15 17.67 -6.90 -16.00
CA THR A 15 17.58 -7.46 -14.64
C THR A 15 16.34 -8.32 -14.42
N ILE A 16 15.19 -7.95 -15.01
CA ILE A 16 13.96 -8.74 -14.94
C ILE A 16 14.12 -10.05 -15.72
N LEU A 17 14.71 -9.99 -16.92
CA LEU A 17 14.95 -11.17 -17.75
C LEU A 17 15.94 -12.13 -17.09
N LEU A 18 17.03 -11.61 -16.50
CA LEU A 18 17.99 -12.41 -15.74
C LEU A 18 17.32 -13.07 -14.52
N ALA A 19 16.51 -12.30 -13.78
CA ALA A 19 15.74 -12.80 -12.66
C ALA A 19 14.78 -13.93 -13.08
N ALA A 20 14.05 -13.76 -14.19
CA ALA A 20 13.14 -14.79 -14.72
C ALA A 20 13.89 -16.06 -15.16
N ALA A 21 15.07 -15.91 -15.78
CA ALA A 21 15.90 -17.04 -16.19
C ALA A 21 16.39 -17.86 -14.98
N ILE A 22 16.82 -17.18 -13.90
CA ILE A 22 17.23 -17.84 -12.65
C ILE A 22 16.05 -18.61 -12.02
N LEU A 23 14.86 -18.01 -12.00
CA LEU A 23 13.66 -18.66 -11.47
C LEU A 23 13.25 -19.89 -12.28
N LEU A 24 13.27 -19.81 -13.62
CA LEU A 24 12.98 -20.94 -14.50
C LEU A 24 13.98 -22.08 -14.32
N CYS A 25 15.27 -21.75 -14.21
CA CYS A 25 16.31 -22.74 -13.98
C CYS A 25 16.12 -23.45 -12.64
N GLY A 26 15.84 -22.71 -11.56
CA GLY A 26 15.55 -23.28 -10.25
C GLY A 26 14.30 -24.18 -10.22
N GLN A 27 13.25 -23.80 -10.96
CA GLN A 27 12.07 -24.63 -11.14
C GLN A 27 12.36 -25.95 -11.86
N LEU A 28 13.14 -25.91 -12.94
CA LEU A 28 13.55 -27.12 -13.66
C LEU A 28 14.35 -28.06 -12.75
N ILE A 29 15.29 -27.53 -11.97
CA ILE A 29 16.07 -28.30 -11.01
C ILE A 29 15.15 -28.96 -9.96
N LEU A 30 14.14 -28.24 -9.47
CA LEU A 30 13.18 -28.76 -8.48
C LEU A 30 12.23 -29.82 -9.06
N TYR A 31 11.98 -29.77 -10.37
CA TYR A 31 11.17 -30.76 -11.10
C TYR A 31 11.94 -32.07 -11.32
N PHE A 32 13.23 -32.00 -11.66
CA PHE A 32 14.09 -33.16 -11.90
C PHE A 32 14.73 -33.74 -10.62
N ALA A 33 14.58 -33.09 -9.47
CA ALA A 33 15.20 -33.53 -8.22
C ALA A 33 14.47 -34.73 -7.57
N PRO A 34 15.21 -35.71 -7.02
CA PRO A 34 14.63 -36.84 -6.31
C PRO A 34 13.95 -36.41 -4.99
N LEU A 35 12.79 -37.04 -4.69
CA LEU A 35 11.90 -36.72 -3.58
C LEU A 35 12.57 -36.44 -2.21
N PRO A 36 13.55 -37.23 -1.72
CA PRO A 36 14.13 -36.99 -0.39
C PRO A 36 15.02 -35.74 -0.31
N LYS A 37 15.55 -35.24 -1.44
CA LYS A 37 16.37 -34.01 -1.48
C LYS A 37 15.57 -32.78 -1.87
N ARG A 38 14.32 -32.97 -2.31
CA ARG A 38 13.45 -31.90 -2.82
C ARG A 38 13.09 -30.88 -1.74
N ASP A 39 12.96 -31.31 -0.48
CA ASP A 39 12.63 -30.41 0.64
C ASP A 39 13.78 -29.45 0.96
N VAL A 40 15.01 -29.96 1.03
CA VAL A 40 16.21 -29.14 1.28
C VAL A 40 16.46 -28.16 0.13
N LEU A 41 16.26 -28.63 -1.11
CA LEU A 41 16.36 -27.79 -2.30
C LEU A 41 15.29 -26.70 -2.34
N ALA A 42 14.04 -27.02 -1.95
CA ALA A 42 12.95 -26.04 -1.87
C ALA A 42 13.23 -24.95 -0.83
N THR A 43 13.77 -25.30 0.35
CA THR A 43 14.16 -24.30 1.35
C THR A 43 15.33 -23.43 0.88
N GLY A 44 16.33 -24.00 0.22
CA GLY A 44 17.42 -23.23 -0.37
C GLY A 44 16.93 -22.26 -1.44
N PHE A 45 16.01 -22.72 -2.29
CA PHE A 45 15.39 -21.89 -3.32
C PHE A 45 14.47 -20.81 -2.74
N LEU A 46 13.77 -21.07 -1.62
CA LEU A 46 13.06 -20.03 -0.85
C LEU A 46 14.02 -18.92 -0.44
N ALA A 47 15.11 -19.30 0.24
CA ALA A 47 16.07 -18.34 0.75
C ALA A 47 16.67 -17.50 -0.37
N ASP A 48 16.94 -18.09 -1.52
CA ASP A 48 17.42 -17.37 -2.70
C ASP A 48 16.37 -16.35 -3.21
N ILE A 49 15.11 -16.75 -3.37
CA ILE A 49 14.02 -15.86 -3.79
C ILE A 49 13.78 -14.72 -2.79
N VAL A 50 13.79 -15.01 -1.49
CA VAL A 50 13.42 -14.04 -0.45
C VAL A 50 14.59 -13.12 -0.06
N ILE A 51 15.84 -13.57 -0.18
CA ILE A 51 17.02 -12.80 0.26
C ILE A 51 17.81 -12.31 -0.95
N THR A 52 18.23 -13.21 -1.84
CA THR A 52 19.13 -12.88 -2.95
C THR A 52 18.45 -11.95 -3.96
N PHE A 53 17.19 -12.17 -4.33
CA PHE A 53 16.51 -11.31 -5.30
C PHE A 53 16.27 -9.88 -4.77
N PRO A 54 15.75 -9.67 -3.55
CA PRO A 54 15.66 -8.33 -2.96
C PRO A 54 17.03 -7.67 -2.77
N ALA A 55 18.06 -8.42 -2.39
CA ALA A 55 19.43 -7.91 -2.27
C ALA A 55 19.99 -7.49 -3.64
N ALA A 56 19.82 -8.31 -4.68
CA ALA A 56 20.24 -7.99 -6.04
C ALA A 56 19.50 -6.75 -6.57
N TYR A 57 18.18 -6.67 -6.35
CA TYR A 57 17.38 -5.49 -6.69
C TYR A 57 17.89 -4.24 -5.96
N TYR A 58 18.24 -4.37 -4.67
CA TYR A 58 18.78 -3.27 -3.89
C TYR A 58 20.12 -2.77 -4.45
N PHE A 59 21.08 -3.66 -4.67
CA PHE A 59 22.42 -3.31 -5.14
C PHE A 59 22.43 -2.79 -6.59
N LEU A 60 21.68 -3.41 -7.49
CA LEU A 60 21.67 -3.05 -8.90
C LEU A 60 20.78 -1.84 -9.18
N ILE A 61 19.60 -1.75 -8.56
CA ILE A 61 18.60 -0.73 -8.93
C ILE A 61 18.55 0.37 -7.88
N ILE A 62 18.34 0.05 -6.60
CA ILE A 62 18.11 1.09 -5.58
C ILE A 62 19.36 1.93 -5.33
N ARG A 63 20.52 1.30 -5.16
CA ARG A 63 21.80 2.00 -4.92
C ARG A 63 22.20 2.88 -6.11
N GLN A 64 22.06 2.38 -7.33
CA GLN A 64 22.43 3.14 -8.54
C GLN A 64 21.45 4.27 -8.85
N ASN A 65 20.15 4.05 -8.59
CA ASN A 65 19.11 5.00 -8.98
C ASN A 65 18.61 5.91 -7.84
N GLN A 66 19.18 5.83 -6.63
CA GLN A 66 18.76 6.54 -5.41
C GLN A 66 17.24 6.48 -5.18
N LEU A 67 16.66 5.30 -5.36
CA LEU A 67 15.21 5.13 -5.23
C LEU A 67 14.78 5.08 -3.77
N LYS A 68 13.55 5.53 -3.49
CA LYS A 68 12.97 5.50 -2.15
C LYS A 68 12.91 4.06 -1.63
N ALA A 69 13.37 3.85 -0.38
CA ALA A 69 13.35 2.55 0.31
C ALA A 69 11.98 1.86 0.33
N ARG A 70 10.88 2.62 0.19
CA ARG A 70 9.51 2.08 0.06
C ARG A 70 9.35 1.09 -1.10
N ARG A 71 10.14 1.21 -2.18
CA ARG A 71 10.10 0.26 -3.30
C ARG A 71 10.65 -1.11 -2.91
N MET A 72 11.56 -1.17 -1.94
CA MET A 72 12.11 -2.43 -1.44
C MET A 72 11.03 -3.28 -0.77
N LEU A 73 10.10 -2.66 -0.03
CA LEU A 73 8.97 -3.37 0.58
C LEU A 73 8.09 -4.04 -0.48
N LEU A 74 7.79 -3.35 -1.59
CA LEU A 74 7.01 -3.93 -2.69
C LEU A 74 7.73 -5.12 -3.34
N VAL A 75 9.05 -5.02 -3.52
CA VAL A 75 9.84 -6.10 -4.10
C VAL A 75 9.89 -7.31 -3.18
N ILE A 76 10.08 -7.12 -1.87
CA ILE A 76 10.06 -8.20 -0.89
C ILE A 76 8.68 -8.87 -0.83
N SER A 77 7.59 -8.10 -0.87
CA SER A 77 6.24 -8.70 -0.95
C SER A 77 6.02 -9.48 -2.24
N ALA A 78 6.53 -8.97 -3.37
CA ALA A 78 6.41 -9.65 -4.66
C ALA A 78 7.23 -10.95 -4.68
N SER A 79 8.45 -10.95 -4.14
CA SER A 79 9.28 -12.16 -4.07
C SER A 79 8.63 -13.23 -3.18
N LEU A 80 7.99 -12.84 -2.08
CA LEU A 80 7.24 -13.78 -1.23
C LEU A 80 6.06 -14.41 -1.96
N LEU A 81 5.30 -13.60 -2.71
CA LEU A 81 4.15 -14.05 -3.49
C LEU A 81 4.59 -15.00 -4.62
N VAL A 82 5.66 -14.66 -5.32
CA VAL A 82 6.26 -15.50 -6.35
C VAL A 82 6.74 -16.82 -5.76
N ALA A 83 7.41 -16.80 -4.60
CA ALA A 83 7.79 -18.01 -3.90
C ALA A 83 6.56 -18.88 -3.57
N TYR A 84 5.48 -18.29 -3.06
CA TYR A 84 4.24 -19.01 -2.74
C TYR A 84 3.60 -19.68 -3.96
N LEU A 85 3.60 -19.03 -5.13
CA LEU A 85 3.00 -19.58 -6.36
C LEU A 85 3.83 -20.68 -7.02
N ILE A 86 5.16 -20.58 -6.91
CA ILE A 86 6.09 -21.45 -7.65
C ILE A 86 6.35 -22.77 -6.92
N LEU A 87 6.27 -22.78 -5.58
CA LEU A 87 6.66 -23.95 -4.80
C LEU A 87 5.46 -24.88 -4.48
N PRO A 88 5.66 -26.21 -4.55
CA PRO A 88 4.59 -27.18 -4.36
C PRO A 88 4.05 -27.19 -2.91
N PRO A 89 2.73 -27.24 -2.71
CA PRO A 89 2.09 -27.08 -1.39
C PRO A 89 2.28 -28.27 -0.44
N HIS A 90 2.83 -29.40 -0.91
CA HIS A 90 2.94 -30.64 -0.14
C HIS A 90 4.02 -30.62 0.97
N GLN A 91 4.85 -29.59 1.04
CA GLN A 91 5.98 -29.50 1.97
C GLN A 91 5.66 -28.60 3.17
N LYS A 92 5.45 -29.21 4.34
CA LYS A 92 5.02 -28.49 5.57
C LYS A 92 6.03 -27.47 6.09
N TYR A 93 7.33 -27.74 5.93
CA TYR A 93 8.40 -26.88 6.47
C TYR A 93 8.51 -25.54 5.73
N TYR A 94 8.40 -25.57 4.40
CA TYR A 94 8.44 -24.39 3.54
C TYR A 94 7.27 -23.43 3.80
N VAL A 95 6.05 -23.97 3.91
CA VAL A 95 4.83 -23.19 4.18
C VAL A 95 4.95 -22.44 5.51
N LEU A 96 5.55 -23.06 6.54
CA LEU A 96 5.78 -22.42 7.83
C LEU A 96 6.76 -21.25 7.72
N GLN A 97 7.82 -21.38 6.92
CA GLN A 97 8.83 -20.32 6.72
C GLN A 97 8.25 -19.12 5.98
N ILE A 98 7.45 -19.32 4.92
CA ILE A 98 6.74 -18.21 4.26
C ILE A 98 5.81 -17.53 5.25
N ARG A 99 5.06 -18.31 6.03
CA ARG A 99 4.12 -17.74 7.01
C ARG A 99 4.85 -16.86 8.02
N GLN A 100 5.98 -17.32 8.56
CA GLN A 100 6.81 -16.52 9.47
C GLN A 100 7.33 -15.24 8.80
N ALA A 101 7.83 -15.34 7.56
CA ALA A 101 8.32 -14.19 6.81
C ALA A 101 7.21 -13.17 6.50
N SER A 102 6.01 -13.63 6.16
CA SER A 102 4.83 -12.78 5.94
C SER A 102 4.43 -12.04 7.21
N VAL A 103 4.40 -12.73 8.36
CA VAL A 103 4.10 -12.12 9.66
C VAL A 103 5.13 -11.04 10.02
N LEU A 104 6.42 -11.30 9.80
CA LEU A 104 7.47 -10.30 10.03
C LEU A 104 7.30 -9.07 9.12
N LEU A 105 6.94 -9.28 7.86
CA LEU A 105 6.69 -8.19 6.90
C LEU A 105 5.49 -7.35 7.33
N GLU A 106 4.38 -7.98 7.70
CA GLU A 106 3.18 -7.31 8.20
C GLU A 106 3.47 -6.50 9.47
N LEU A 107 4.20 -7.07 10.43
CA LEU A 107 4.64 -6.37 11.63
C LEU A 107 5.52 -5.16 11.29
N GLY A 108 6.47 -5.32 10.38
CA GLY A 108 7.32 -4.22 9.90
C GLY A 108 6.51 -3.10 9.26
N PHE A 109 5.51 -3.44 8.45
CA PHE A 109 4.59 -2.47 7.85
C PHE A 109 3.76 -1.75 8.92
N LEU A 110 3.27 -2.48 9.92
CA LEU A 110 2.49 -1.94 11.03
C LEU A 110 3.32 -0.93 11.85
N VAL A 111 4.55 -1.29 12.21
CA VAL A 111 5.50 -0.39 12.90
C VAL A 111 5.79 0.86 12.06
N TYR A 112 6.03 0.69 10.75
CA TYR A 112 6.24 1.81 9.84
C TYR A 112 5.01 2.73 9.79
N ALA A 113 3.81 2.18 9.69
CA ALA A 113 2.56 2.93 9.70
C ALA A 113 2.41 3.74 11.00
N ILE A 114 2.58 3.09 12.16
CA ILE A 114 2.53 3.76 13.48
C ILE A 114 3.54 4.91 13.58
N SER A 115 4.77 4.71 13.08
CA SER A 115 5.79 5.76 13.11
C SER A 115 5.36 7.03 12.35
N LYS A 116 4.57 6.88 11.28
CA LYS A 116 4.09 7.99 10.45
C LYS A 116 2.79 8.60 10.94
N ILE A 117 1.98 7.87 11.72
CA ILE A 117 0.73 8.39 12.29
C ILE A 117 0.98 9.67 13.11
N LYS A 118 2.04 9.72 13.93
CA LYS A 118 2.36 10.92 14.72
C LYS A 118 2.59 12.15 13.84
N THR A 119 3.31 11.99 12.73
CA THR A 119 3.54 13.06 11.76
C THR A 119 2.25 13.46 11.04
N ILE A 120 1.41 12.49 10.66
CA ILE A 120 0.10 12.75 10.03
C ILE A 120 -0.79 13.59 10.94
N ILE A 121 -0.84 13.26 12.23
CA ILE A 121 -1.62 14.02 13.21
C ILE A 121 -1.07 15.44 13.35
N SER A 122 0.25 15.62 13.36
CA SER A 122 0.88 16.94 13.47
C SER A 122 0.55 17.84 12.26
N VAL A 123 0.70 17.32 11.04
CA VAL A 123 0.37 18.05 9.80
C VAL A 123 -1.13 18.33 9.71
N TYR A 124 -1.97 17.37 10.11
CA TYR A 124 -3.41 17.56 10.16
C TYR A 124 -3.81 18.68 11.13
N LYS A 125 -3.20 18.76 12.32
CA LYS A 125 -3.45 19.85 13.27
C LYS A 125 -3.07 21.22 12.71
N GLN A 126 -1.99 21.31 11.94
CA GLN A 126 -1.58 22.55 11.26
C GLN A 126 -2.58 22.96 10.18
N GLN A 127 -3.06 22.01 9.37
CA GLN A 127 -4.00 22.28 8.26
C GLN A 127 -5.43 22.57 8.74
N LYS A 128 -5.82 22.07 9.92
CA LYS A 128 -7.14 22.35 10.53
C LYS A 128 -7.36 23.86 10.80
N THR A 129 -6.29 24.65 10.90
CA THR A 129 -6.38 26.09 11.19
C THR A 129 -6.96 26.89 10.01
N ASP A 130 -6.72 26.45 8.77
CA ASP A 130 -7.15 27.19 7.56
C ASP A 130 -8.55 26.79 7.06
N TYR A 131 -8.91 25.50 7.15
CA TYR A 131 -10.19 24.98 6.66
C TYR A 131 -10.81 24.03 7.68
N GLN A 132 -12.12 24.12 7.93
CA GLN A 132 -12.81 23.25 8.91
C GLN A 132 -13.27 21.90 8.35
N ASP A 133 -13.04 21.60 7.07
CA ASP A 133 -13.43 20.33 6.47
C ASP A 133 -12.42 19.20 6.81
N PHE A 134 -12.90 18.19 7.51
CA PHE A 134 -12.11 17.00 7.85
C PHE A 134 -11.64 16.23 6.61
N SER A 135 -12.54 16.01 5.65
CA SER A 135 -12.26 15.15 4.49
C SER A 135 -11.10 15.73 3.67
N TYR A 136 -11.20 17.04 3.41
CA TYR A 136 -10.18 17.79 2.70
C TYR A 136 -8.83 17.79 3.44
N ASN A 137 -8.83 18.16 4.72
CA ASN A 137 -7.59 18.25 5.50
C ASN A 137 -6.92 16.91 5.73
N PHE A 138 -7.69 15.85 5.97
CA PHE A 138 -7.15 14.50 6.15
C PHE A 138 -6.49 14.01 4.86
N SER A 139 -7.17 14.13 3.73
CA SER A 139 -6.65 13.75 2.42
C SER A 139 -5.37 14.52 2.06
N LYS A 140 -5.34 15.83 2.34
CA LYS A 140 -4.19 16.70 2.10
C LYS A 140 -3.01 16.36 3.01
N SER A 141 -3.26 16.04 4.29
CA SER A 141 -2.24 15.61 5.25
C SER A 141 -1.63 14.25 4.88
N LEU A 142 -2.47 13.30 4.44
CA LEU A 142 -2.00 11.99 3.97
C LEU A 142 -1.13 12.14 2.72
N GLY A 143 -1.58 12.95 1.75
CA GLY A 143 -0.84 13.25 0.53
C GLY A 143 0.52 13.92 0.79
N ALA A 144 0.62 14.79 1.80
CA ALA A 144 1.87 15.46 2.16
C ALA A 144 2.95 14.48 2.66
N ILE A 145 2.58 13.42 3.38
CA ILE A 145 3.53 12.53 4.06
C ILE A 145 3.78 11.25 3.24
N LEU A 146 2.72 10.66 2.69
CA LEU A 146 2.80 9.45 1.89
C LEU A 146 3.04 9.76 0.41
N GLY A 147 2.72 10.96 -0.07
CA GLY A 147 2.80 11.36 -1.47
C GLY A 147 1.43 11.32 -2.15
N ASN A 148 1.33 11.97 -3.31
CA ASN A 148 0.08 12.11 -4.06
C ASN A 148 -0.15 10.94 -5.03
N SER A 149 -0.23 9.71 -4.52
CA SER A 149 -0.50 8.51 -5.33
C SER A 149 -1.94 8.04 -5.20
N LEU A 150 -2.46 7.33 -6.21
CA LEU A 150 -3.82 6.81 -6.25
C LEU A 150 -4.18 5.93 -5.03
N PRO A 151 -3.30 5.01 -4.56
CA PRO A 151 -3.59 4.22 -3.37
C PRO A 151 -3.77 5.07 -2.11
N VAL A 152 -3.02 6.17 -1.98
CA VAL A 152 -3.10 7.07 -0.81
C VAL A 152 -4.44 7.83 -0.83
N LYS A 153 -4.91 8.23 -2.01
CA LYS A 153 -6.23 8.87 -2.15
C LYS A 153 -7.38 7.91 -1.83
N MET A 154 -7.30 6.67 -2.30
CA MET A 154 -8.30 5.64 -1.98
C MET A 154 -8.34 5.38 -0.47
N LEU A 155 -7.19 5.16 0.16
CA LEU A 155 -7.12 4.99 1.62
C LEU A 155 -7.69 6.21 2.38
N ALA A 156 -7.42 7.42 1.91
CA ALA A 156 -8.00 8.62 2.52
C ALA A 156 -9.54 8.61 2.44
N SER A 157 -10.08 8.29 1.26
CA SER A 157 -11.53 8.18 1.03
C SER A 157 -12.17 7.11 1.90
N GLU A 158 -11.58 5.92 1.99
CA GLU A 158 -12.07 4.82 2.83
C GLU A 158 -12.13 5.22 4.31
N ILE A 159 -11.06 5.84 4.84
CA ILE A 159 -11.03 6.26 6.24
C ILE A 159 -12.04 7.38 6.50
N VAL A 160 -12.22 8.31 5.56
CA VAL A 160 -13.24 9.36 5.65
C VAL A 160 -14.64 8.74 5.66
N MET A 161 -14.92 7.81 4.75
CA MET A 161 -16.20 7.12 4.65
C MET A 161 -16.47 6.31 5.93
N LEU A 162 -15.49 5.55 6.43
CA LEU A 162 -15.60 4.81 7.69
C LEU A 162 -15.88 5.73 8.87
N ARG A 163 -15.21 6.90 8.94
CA ARG A 163 -15.49 7.87 10.00
C ARG A 163 -16.93 8.38 9.95
N PHE A 164 -17.42 8.71 8.76
CA PHE A 164 -18.79 9.21 8.60
C PHE A 164 -19.84 8.10 8.78
N GLY A 165 -19.55 6.87 8.36
CA GLY A 165 -20.42 5.70 8.50
C GLY A 165 -20.51 5.16 9.93
N LEU A 166 -19.41 5.21 10.70
CA LEU A 166 -19.37 4.77 12.11
C LEU A 166 -19.90 5.83 13.09
N GLY A 167 -20.60 6.87 12.61
CA GLY A 167 -21.26 7.86 13.46
C GLY A 167 -20.31 8.69 14.32
N CYS A 168 -19.03 8.81 13.94
CA CYS A 168 -18.04 9.64 14.64
C CYS A 168 -18.24 11.15 14.34
N TRP A 169 -19.49 11.61 14.49
CA TRP A 169 -19.89 13.00 14.41
C TRP A 169 -19.46 13.73 15.70
N LYS A 170 -18.19 14.13 15.77
CA LYS A 170 -17.82 15.18 16.72
C LYS A 170 -18.59 16.45 16.36
N LYS A 171 -19.15 17.13 17.37
CA LYS A 171 -19.78 18.45 17.26
C LYS A 171 -18.97 19.35 16.33
N PHE A 172 -19.65 19.97 15.37
CA PHE A 172 -19.08 21.01 14.51
C PHE A 172 -18.31 22.01 15.36
N SER A 173 -17.09 22.33 14.96
CA SER A 173 -16.33 23.40 15.62
C SER A 173 -17.05 24.73 15.35
N PRO A 174 -17.09 25.65 16.32
CA PRO A 174 -17.71 26.95 16.12
C PRO A 174 -17.07 27.64 14.91
N ILE A 175 -17.91 28.07 13.98
CA ILE A 175 -17.49 28.73 12.74
C ILE A 175 -17.14 30.18 13.10
N PRO A 176 -16.07 30.77 12.52
CA PRO A 176 -15.74 32.18 12.74
C PRO A 176 -16.94 33.07 12.37
N ALA A 177 -17.22 34.09 13.19
CA ALA A 177 -18.39 34.98 13.06
C ALA A 177 -18.49 35.72 11.71
N ASN A 178 -17.46 35.66 10.87
CA ASN A 178 -17.36 36.36 9.59
C ASN A 178 -17.86 35.52 8.38
N ILE A 179 -18.32 34.28 8.59
CA ILE A 179 -18.80 33.41 7.51
C ILE A 179 -20.32 33.23 7.66
N LYS A 180 -21.08 33.74 6.68
CA LYS A 180 -22.53 33.51 6.61
C LYS A 180 -22.80 32.04 6.28
N GLN A 181 -23.53 31.35 7.14
CA GLN A 181 -23.99 29.99 6.91
C GLN A 181 -25.31 30.00 6.13
N PHE A 182 -25.36 29.26 5.02
CA PHE A 182 -26.60 28.92 4.35
C PHE A 182 -26.97 27.49 4.71
N SER A 183 -28.08 27.29 5.43
CA SER A 183 -28.61 25.96 5.73
C SER A 183 -29.79 25.68 4.80
N ILE A 184 -29.56 24.86 3.78
CA ILE A 184 -30.60 24.43 2.84
C ILE A 184 -31.58 23.44 3.50
N TYR A 185 -31.19 22.80 4.61
CA TYR A 185 -31.99 21.77 5.28
C TYR A 185 -33.33 22.26 5.83
N LYS A 186 -33.43 23.56 6.21
CA LYS A 186 -34.68 24.10 6.76
C LYS A 186 -35.67 24.60 5.70
N GLU A 187 -35.21 24.95 4.50
CA GLU A 187 -36.06 25.52 3.44
C GLU A 187 -36.11 24.70 2.14
N SER A 188 -35.51 23.51 2.12
CA SER A 188 -35.58 22.66 0.93
C SER A 188 -36.83 21.79 0.92
N GLY A 189 -37.57 21.83 -0.19
CA GLY A 189 -38.75 21.00 -0.45
C GLY A 189 -38.46 19.50 -0.60
N TYR A 190 -37.31 19.00 -0.13
CA TYR A 190 -36.96 17.58 -0.16
C TYR A 190 -37.99 16.75 0.61
N THR A 191 -38.54 17.26 1.71
CA THR A 191 -39.59 16.58 2.48
C THR A 191 -40.83 16.30 1.63
N SER A 192 -41.27 17.29 0.82
CA SER A 192 -42.39 17.12 -0.11
C SER A 192 -42.05 16.18 -1.26
N PHE A 193 -40.85 16.31 -1.82
CA PHE A 193 -40.41 15.46 -2.93
C PHE A 193 -40.31 13.98 -2.53
N PHE A 194 -39.73 13.66 -1.37
CA PHE A 194 -39.68 12.30 -0.86
C PHE A 194 -41.05 11.76 -0.48
N GLY A 195 -41.95 12.61 0.06
CA GLY A 195 -43.32 12.22 0.35
C GLY A 195 -44.10 11.77 -0.88
N VAL A 196 -43.97 12.48 -2.01
CA VAL A 196 -44.60 12.11 -3.28
C VAL A 196 -44.05 10.78 -3.81
N ILE A 197 -42.73 10.58 -3.77
CA ILE A 197 -42.12 9.31 -4.19
C ILE A 197 -42.63 8.15 -3.33
N LEU A 198 -42.69 8.31 -2.01
CA LEU A 198 -43.18 7.28 -1.10
C LEU A 198 -44.65 6.93 -1.37
N ALA A 199 -45.48 7.92 -1.68
CA ALA A 199 -46.89 7.72 -2.01
C ALA A 199 -47.12 7.04 -3.37
N ILE A 200 -46.18 7.15 -4.31
CA ILE A 200 -46.23 6.46 -5.61
C ILE A 200 -45.83 4.98 -5.48
N PHE A 201 -44.95 4.66 -4.52
CA PHE A 201 -44.42 3.31 -4.31
C PHE A 201 -45.23 2.45 -3.32
N ILE A 202 -46.18 3.05 -2.59
CA ILE A 202 -47.18 2.36 -1.73
C ILE A 202 -48.45 2.11 -2.54
#